data_AF-A0A1Y3BMG6-F1
#
_entry.id   AF-A0A1Y3BMG6-F1
#
_cell.length_a   1.000
_cell.length_b   1.000
_cell.length_c   1.000
_cell.angle_alpha   90.00
_cell.angle_beta   90.00
_cell.angle_gamma   90.00
#
_symmetry.space_group_name_H-M   'P 1'
#
loop_
_entity.id
_entity.type
_entity.pdbx_description
1 polymer ?
#
loop_
_entity_poly.entity_id
_entity_poly.type
_entity_poly.pdbx_seq_one_letter_code
_entity_poly.pdbx_strand_id
1 'polypeptide(L)'
;PLKRNDFCKTCGLTDSECLGHFGHIQLPLPVFNPFLLKHVFQVLKMFCFSCHRLLFTPFNVEIYIAQLRALDLGLDYILDDILQHANDISQSTKGFDWGRAESQTFLRSKLTSLINSECRNNKKKNLIEKNDDDNVVELESIEIVNSKNVIEKKQHLFKDLISMKMIKPTKVCTHCNSRKRGL
;
A
#
# COMPACT_ATOMS: atom_id res chain seq x y z
N PRO A 1 -2.84 -41.37 8.81
CA PRO A 1 -4.08 -42.10 8.43
C PRO A 1 -4.98 -42.23 9.67
N LEU A 2 -6.31 -42.33 9.53
CA LEU A 2 -7.21 -42.37 10.69
C LEU A 2 -7.22 -43.73 11.41
N LYS A 3 -6.85 -44.80 10.71
CA LYS A 3 -6.74 -46.16 11.27
C LYS A 3 -5.28 -46.51 11.50
N ARG A 4 -5.02 -47.25 12.59
CA ARG A 4 -3.70 -47.83 12.88
C ARG A 4 -3.31 -48.81 11.77
N ASN A 5 -2.04 -48.77 11.36
CA ASN A 5 -1.47 -49.65 10.33
C ASN A 5 -2.08 -49.46 8.93
N ASP A 6 -2.67 -48.29 8.67
CA ASP A 6 -3.15 -47.86 7.36
C ASP A 6 -2.14 -46.87 6.75
N PHE A 7 -2.13 -46.73 5.42
CA PHE A 7 -1.22 -45.81 4.72
C PHE A 7 -1.95 -44.53 4.32
N CYS A 8 -1.27 -43.39 4.44
CA CYS A 8 -1.85 -42.12 4.03
C CYS A 8 -2.02 -42.09 2.50
N LYS A 9 -3.22 -41.75 2.01
CA LYS A 9 -3.47 -41.60 0.56
C LYS A 9 -2.72 -40.41 -0.08
N THR A 10 -2.26 -39.44 0.73
CA THR A 10 -1.60 -38.24 0.23
C THR A 10 -0.07 -38.35 0.27
N CYS A 11 0.51 -38.77 1.41
CA CYS A 11 1.97 -38.89 1.55
C CYS A 11 2.51 -40.32 1.54
N GLY A 12 1.66 -41.35 1.55
CA GLY A 12 2.10 -42.75 1.56
C GLY A 12 2.71 -43.25 2.87
N LEU A 13 2.80 -42.41 3.89
CA LEU A 13 3.40 -42.77 5.20
C LEU A 13 2.39 -43.47 6.12
N THR A 14 2.92 -44.20 7.10
CA THR A 14 2.16 -44.89 8.16
C THR A 14 1.50 -43.90 9.13
N ASP A 15 0.64 -44.36 10.04
CA ASP A 15 -0.06 -43.49 11.00
C ASP A 15 0.88 -42.79 11.97
N SER A 16 2.01 -43.40 12.33
CA SER A 16 3.03 -42.80 13.21
C SER A 16 3.87 -41.71 12.54
N GLU A 17 4.06 -41.79 11.22
CA GLU A 17 4.95 -40.90 10.46
C GLU A 17 4.18 -39.78 9.74
N CYS A 18 2.86 -39.90 9.60
CA CYS A 18 2.02 -38.92 8.92
C CYS A 18 1.69 -37.72 9.83
N LEU A 19 2.18 -36.53 9.48
CA LEU A 19 1.89 -35.26 10.16
C LEU A 19 0.46 -34.73 9.94
N GLY A 20 -0.33 -35.40 9.08
CA GLY A 20 -1.64 -34.95 8.64
C GLY A 20 -1.60 -34.04 7.40
N HIS A 21 -2.74 -33.91 6.74
CA HIS A 21 -2.91 -33.12 5.52
C HIS A 21 -4.15 -32.25 5.61
N PHE A 22 -4.08 -31.05 5.03
CA PHE A 22 -5.23 -30.17 4.94
C PHE A 22 -6.23 -30.71 3.92
N GLY A 23 -7.49 -30.82 4.36
CA GLY A 23 -8.64 -30.93 3.48
C GLY A 23 -9.29 -29.56 3.27
N HIS A 24 -10.15 -29.45 2.26
CA HIS A 24 -11.01 -28.28 2.10
C HIS A 24 -12.45 -28.72 1.86
N ILE A 25 -13.39 -27.86 2.25
CA ILE A 25 -14.82 -28.03 1.97
C ILE A 25 -15.17 -27.02 0.90
N GLN A 26 -15.71 -27.51 -0.23
CA GLN A 26 -16.22 -26.64 -1.28
C GLN A 26 -17.61 -26.14 -0.86
N LEU A 27 -17.70 -24.85 -0.57
CA LEU A 27 -18.97 -24.20 -0.26
C LEU A 27 -19.76 -23.98 -1.56
N PRO A 28 -21.10 -24.14 -1.57
CA PRO A 28 -21.91 -23.94 -2.77
C PRO A 28 -21.97 -22.47 -3.22
N LEU A 29 -21.67 -21.54 -2.32
CA LEU A 29 -21.67 -20.10 -2.54
C LEU A 29 -20.50 -19.43 -1.80
N PRO A 30 -20.05 -18.25 -2.25
CA PRO A 30 -19.05 -17.48 -1.50
C PRO A 30 -19.63 -17.01 -0.16
N VAL A 31 -18.89 -17.24 0.91
CA VAL A 31 -19.24 -16.83 2.27
C VAL A 31 -18.23 -15.81 2.76
N PHE A 32 -18.70 -14.72 3.36
CA PHE A 32 -17.82 -13.73 3.97
C PHE A 32 -17.15 -14.31 5.22
N ASN A 33 -15.83 -14.11 5.35
CA ASN A 33 -15.11 -14.41 6.57
C ASN A 33 -15.58 -13.45 7.70
N PRO A 34 -16.18 -13.94 8.80
CA PRO A 34 -16.69 -13.09 9.88
C PRO A 34 -15.64 -12.16 10.49
N PHE A 35 -14.36 -12.58 10.54
CA PHE A 35 -13.26 -11.78 11.08
C PHE A 35 -12.85 -10.63 10.17
N LEU A 36 -13.05 -10.78 8.85
CA LEU A 36 -12.73 -9.75 7.86
C LEU A 36 -13.90 -8.83 7.55
N LEU A 37 -15.11 -9.19 7.97
CA LEU A 37 -16.34 -8.47 7.62
C LEU A 37 -16.25 -6.97 7.95
N LYS A 38 -15.69 -6.60 9.11
CA LYS A 38 -15.48 -5.18 9.49
C LYS A 38 -14.59 -4.43 8.49
N HIS A 39 -13.49 -5.04 8.06
CA HIS A 39 -12.56 -4.45 7.10
C HIS A 39 -13.20 -4.35 5.71
N VAL A 40 -13.94 -5.40 5.29
CA VAL A 40 -14.71 -5.39 4.04
C VAL A 40 -15.69 -4.23 4.03
N PHE A 41 -16.45 -4.02 5.11
CA PHE A 41 -17.35 -2.87 5.22
C PHE A 41 -16.62 -1.52 5.16
N GLN A 42 -15.46 -1.39 5.80
CA GLN A 42 -14.65 -0.15 5.74
C GLN A 42 -14.19 0.13 4.31
N VAL A 43 -13.67 -0.89 3.61
CA VAL A 43 -13.26 -0.80 2.20
C VAL A 43 -14.44 -0.42 1.32
N LEU A 44 -15.59 -1.09 1.45
CA LEU A 44 -16.80 -0.78 0.67
C LEU A 44 -17.27 0.67 0.86
N LYS A 45 -17.16 1.22 2.08
CA LYS A 45 -17.47 2.63 2.36
C LYS A 45 -16.52 3.61 1.65
N MET A 46 -15.39 3.17 1.10
CA MET A 46 -14.47 4.03 0.34
C MET A 46 -14.82 4.10 -1.15
N PHE A 47 -15.69 3.23 -1.68
CA PHE A 47 -16.02 3.19 -3.10
C PHE A 47 -17.33 3.91 -3.45
N CYS A 48 -17.38 4.40 -4.69
CA CYS A 48 -18.63 4.81 -5.33
C CYS A 48 -19.30 3.58 -5.97
N PHE A 49 -20.54 3.28 -5.60
CA PHE A 49 -21.29 2.16 -6.19
C PHE A 49 -21.82 2.40 -7.62
N SER A 50 -21.66 3.61 -8.15
CA SER A 50 -22.08 3.95 -9.51
C SER A 50 -20.96 3.79 -10.53
N CYS A 51 -19.73 4.22 -10.19
CA CYS A 51 -18.58 4.14 -11.09
C CYS A 51 -17.44 3.24 -10.59
N HIS A 52 -17.59 2.61 -9.43
CA HIS A 52 -16.63 1.69 -8.81
C HIS A 52 -15.24 2.29 -8.54
N ARG A 53 -15.13 3.62 -8.48
CA ARG A 53 -13.90 4.34 -8.10
C ARG A 53 -13.88 4.69 -6.62
N LEU A 54 -12.68 4.85 -6.07
CA LEU A 54 -12.48 5.34 -4.71
C LEU A 54 -12.95 6.80 -4.58
N LEU A 55 -13.63 7.10 -3.49
CA LEU A 55 -14.16 8.42 -3.13
C LEU A 55 -13.10 9.30 -2.46
N PHE A 56 -11.88 9.29 -2.99
CA PHE A 56 -10.76 10.03 -2.43
C PHE A 56 -10.40 11.23 -3.30
N THR A 57 -9.87 12.27 -2.65
CA THR A 57 -9.30 13.40 -3.37
C THR A 57 -8.01 12.95 -4.06
N PRO A 58 -7.80 13.26 -5.34
CA PRO A 58 -6.59 12.81 -6.03
C PRO A 58 -5.30 13.32 -5.38
N PHE A 59 -5.35 14.52 -4.77
CA PHE A 59 -4.26 15.08 -3.96
C PHE A 59 -3.79 14.12 -2.85
N ASN A 60 -4.70 13.64 -2.00
CA ASN A 60 -4.34 12.75 -0.90
C ASN A 60 -3.88 11.37 -1.39
N VAL A 61 -4.41 10.91 -2.54
CA VAL A 61 -4.01 9.64 -3.15
C VAL A 61 -2.55 9.70 -3.61
N GLU A 62 -2.13 10.78 -4.27
CA GLU A 62 -0.73 10.94 -4.71
C GLU A 62 0.25 11.01 -3.53
N ILE A 63 -0.12 11.69 -2.44
CA ILE A 63 0.66 11.71 -1.20
C ILE A 63 0.81 10.30 -0.64
N TYR A 64 -0.30 9.55 -0.52
CA TYR A 64 -0.28 8.19 0.01
C TYR A 64 0.58 7.25 -0.85
N ILE A 65 0.47 7.35 -2.18
CA ILE A 65 1.31 6.58 -3.11
C ILE A 65 2.79 6.96 -2.94
N ALA A 66 3.12 8.24 -2.78
CA ALA A 66 4.49 8.69 -2.55
C ALA A 66 5.05 8.16 -1.22
N GLN A 67 4.27 8.17 -0.14
CA GLN A 67 4.66 7.60 1.16
C GLN A 67 4.92 6.10 1.07
N LEU A 68 4.07 5.34 0.37
CA LEU A 68 4.29 3.92 0.14
C LEU A 68 5.57 3.65 -0.66
N ARG A 69 5.80 4.42 -1.73
CA ARG A 69 7.03 4.31 -2.54
C ARG A 69 8.28 4.64 -1.73
N ALA A 70 8.23 5.68 -0.91
CA ALA A 70 9.34 6.02 -0.01
C ALA A 70 9.66 4.86 0.94
N LEU A 71 8.63 4.22 1.51
CA LEU A 71 8.80 3.04 2.36
C LEU A 71 9.34 1.83 1.60
N ASP A 72 8.88 1.57 0.38
CA ASP A 72 9.43 0.50 -0.48
C ASP A 72 10.94 0.68 -0.71
N LEU A 73 11.41 1.93 -0.76
CA LEU A 73 12.80 2.31 -0.92
C LEU A 73 13.58 2.40 0.41
N GLY A 74 12.94 2.07 1.54
CA GLY A 74 13.54 2.16 2.87
C GLY A 74 13.74 3.60 3.37
N LEU A 75 13.14 4.60 2.72
CA LEU A 75 13.19 6.01 3.12
C LEU A 75 12.06 6.31 4.12
N ASP A 76 12.12 5.68 5.29
CA ASP A 76 11.06 5.81 6.28
C ASP A 76 11.11 7.14 7.05
N TYR A 77 12.23 7.85 7.01
CA TYR A 77 12.45 9.13 7.68
C TYR A 77 11.80 10.32 6.96
N ILE A 78 11.48 10.21 5.66
CA ILE A 78 10.96 11.33 4.84
C ILE A 78 9.44 11.43 4.82
N LEU A 79 8.72 10.56 5.54
CA LEU A 79 7.26 10.47 5.42
C LEU A 79 6.53 11.76 5.80
N ASP A 80 7.01 12.44 6.84
CA ASP A 80 6.46 13.72 7.30
C ASP A 80 6.86 14.85 6.35
N ASP A 81 8.08 14.82 5.82
CA ASP A 81 8.56 15.78 4.81
C ASP A 81 7.73 15.71 3.53
N ILE A 82 7.31 14.52 3.10
CA ILE A 82 6.41 14.32 1.94
C ILE A 82 5.08 15.04 2.18
N LEU A 83 4.52 14.94 3.38
CA LEU A 83 3.27 15.61 3.74
C LEU A 83 3.43 17.12 3.75
N GLN A 84 4.50 17.61 4.39
CA GLN A 84 4.79 19.04 4.47
C GLN A 84 5.01 19.63 3.07
N HIS A 85 5.86 19.00 2.25
CA HIS A 85 6.14 19.45 0.90
C HIS A 85 4.89 19.48 0.01
N ALA A 86 4.00 18.49 0.13
CA ALA A 86 2.72 18.51 -0.58
C ALA A 86 1.83 19.67 -0.14
N ASN A 87 1.75 19.95 1.15
CA ASN A 87 0.99 21.08 1.69
C ASN A 87 1.54 22.43 1.22
N ASP A 88 2.86 22.60 1.18
CA ASP A 88 3.52 23.82 0.70
C ASP A 88 3.24 24.05 -0.80
N ILE A 89 3.24 22.97 -1.60
CA ILE A 89 2.82 23.02 -3.00
C ILE A 89 1.35 23.45 -3.10
N SER A 90 0.47 22.90 -2.27
CA SER A 90 -0.94 23.29 -2.26
C SER A 90 -1.16 24.76 -1.86
N GLN A 91 -0.30 25.31 -1.01
CA GLN A 91 -0.39 26.72 -0.60
C GLN A 91 0.18 27.69 -1.63
N SER A 92 1.21 27.29 -2.37
CA SER A 92 1.80 28.11 -3.44
C SER A 92 0.94 28.14 -4.71
N THR A 93 0.17 27.07 -4.97
CA THR A 93 -0.71 26.94 -6.13
C THR A 93 -2.18 27.20 -5.79
N LYS A 94 -2.46 28.30 -5.09
CA LYS A 94 -3.84 28.71 -4.75
C LYS A 94 -4.69 28.86 -6.02
N GLY A 95 -5.77 28.08 -6.10
CA GLY A 95 -6.70 28.08 -7.24
C GLY A 95 -6.53 26.90 -8.21
N PHE A 96 -5.56 26.02 -7.96
CA PHE A 96 -5.38 24.82 -8.77
C PHE A 96 -6.42 23.74 -8.43
N ASP A 97 -7.10 23.22 -9.44
CA ASP A 97 -8.11 22.16 -9.30
C ASP A 97 -7.43 20.79 -9.24
N TRP A 98 -7.15 20.33 -8.01
CA TRP A 98 -6.56 19.02 -7.73
C TRP A 98 -7.41 17.82 -8.19
N GLY A 99 -8.63 18.04 -8.69
CA GLY A 99 -9.46 17.03 -9.33
C GLY A 99 -8.97 16.63 -10.73
N ARG A 100 -8.15 17.45 -11.38
CA ARG A 100 -7.71 17.24 -12.78
C ARG A 100 -6.48 16.34 -12.91
N ALA A 101 -6.37 15.67 -14.05
CA ALA A 101 -5.25 14.79 -14.35
C ALA A 101 -3.91 15.54 -14.43
N GLU A 102 -3.90 16.76 -14.98
CA GLU A 102 -2.71 17.62 -15.06
C GLU A 102 -2.16 17.90 -13.66
N SER A 103 -3.04 18.22 -12.71
CA SER A 103 -2.66 18.54 -11.35
C SER A 103 -2.10 17.34 -10.59
N GLN A 104 -2.68 16.17 -10.81
CA GLN A 104 -2.16 14.90 -10.28
C GLN A 104 -0.76 14.62 -10.83
N THR A 105 -0.57 14.78 -12.13
CA THR A 105 0.72 14.54 -12.79
C THR A 105 1.79 15.51 -12.28
N PHE A 106 1.42 16.78 -12.07
CA PHE A 106 2.29 17.80 -11.48
C PHE A 106 2.74 17.43 -10.07
N LEU A 107 1.80 17.11 -9.17
CA LEU A 107 2.14 16.72 -7.78
C LEU A 107 2.98 15.45 -7.76
N ARG A 108 2.59 14.43 -8.52
CA ARG A 108 3.34 13.18 -8.65
C ARG A 108 4.77 13.44 -9.10
N SER A 109 4.98 14.30 -10.09
CA SER A 109 6.32 14.66 -10.57
C SER A 109 7.15 15.32 -9.49
N LYS A 110 6.58 16.24 -8.70
CA LYS A 110 7.28 16.92 -7.61
C LYS A 110 7.64 15.96 -6.46
N LEU A 111 6.69 15.12 -6.04
CA LEU A 111 6.94 14.11 -5.00
C LEU A 111 7.96 13.06 -5.45
N THR A 112 7.90 12.62 -6.70
CA THR A 112 8.88 11.68 -7.26
C THR A 112 10.27 12.32 -7.33
N SER A 113 10.37 13.61 -7.67
CA SER A 113 11.64 14.33 -7.65
C SER A 113 12.26 14.39 -6.24
N LEU A 114 11.44 14.63 -5.21
CA LEU A 114 11.87 14.63 -3.81
C LEU A 114 12.40 13.25 -3.38
N ILE A 115 11.63 12.19 -3.67
CA ILE A 115 12.05 10.81 -3.37
C ILE A 115 13.36 10.47 -4.10
N ASN A 116 13.47 10.83 -5.38
CA ASN A 116 14.68 10.55 -6.17
C ASN A 116 15.91 11.32 -5.65
N SER A 117 15.76 12.56 -5.19
CA SER A 117 16.88 13.29 -4.57
C SER A 117 17.32 12.62 -3.27
N GLU A 118 16.37 12.15 -2.46
CA GLU A 118 16.67 11.45 -1.21
C GLU A 118 17.31 10.08 -1.43
N CYS A 119 16.86 9.31 -2.42
CA CYS A 119 17.53 8.08 -2.83
C CYS A 119 18.99 8.31 -3.20
N ARG A 120 19.29 9.38 -3.97
CA ARG A 120 20.67 9.72 -4.35
C ARG A 120 21.51 10.12 -3.15
N ASN A 121 20.94 10.92 -2.24
CA ASN A 121 21.61 11.33 -1.00
C ASN A 121 21.94 10.11 -0.13
N ASN A 122 21.00 9.17 0.00
CA ASN A 122 21.19 7.95 0.77
C ASN A 122 22.25 7.02 0.14
N LYS A 123 22.22 6.82 -1.19
CA LYS A 123 23.27 6.08 -1.90
C LYS A 123 24.65 6.72 -1.68
N LYS A 124 24.76 8.06 -1.78
CA LYS A 124 26.01 8.77 -1.50
C LYS A 124 26.50 8.56 -0.07
N LYS A 125 25.63 8.61 0.94
CA LYS A 125 26.00 8.31 2.33
C LYS A 125 26.52 6.87 2.49
N ASN A 126 25.82 5.91 1.90
CA ASN A 126 26.23 4.49 1.93
C ASN A 126 27.53 4.23 1.15
N LEU A 127 27.81 4.98 0.09
CA LEU A 127 29.07 4.95 -0.66
C LEU A 127 30.22 5.60 0.13
N ILE A 128 29.97 6.67 0.88
CA ILE A 128 30.98 7.30 1.75
C ILE A 128 31.36 6.39 2.94
N GLU A 129 30.44 5.53 3.37
CA GLU A 129 30.72 4.48 4.37
C GLU A 129 31.39 3.21 3.78
N LYS A 130 31.43 3.08 2.45
CA LYS A 130 32.10 1.99 1.72
C LYS A 130 33.23 2.54 0.86
N ASN A 131 34.31 2.99 1.50
CA ASN A 131 35.61 3.03 0.81
C ASN A 131 36.09 1.58 0.68
N ASP A 132 35.76 0.93 -0.43
CA ASP A 132 36.56 -0.14 -1.04
C ASP A 132 36.06 -0.31 -2.50
N ASP A 133 36.96 0.07 -3.41
CA ASP A 133 37.11 -0.24 -4.83
C ASP A 133 35.90 -0.38 -5.77
N ASP A 134 35.90 0.52 -6.76
CA ASP A 134 35.50 0.36 -8.16
C ASP A 134 34.44 -0.71 -8.47
N ASN A 135 33.19 -0.25 -8.68
CA ASN A 135 32.40 -0.68 -9.84
C ASN A 135 31.22 0.26 -10.11
N VAL A 136 31.07 0.60 -11.39
CA VAL A 136 29.95 1.34 -11.98
C VAL A 136 28.68 0.53 -11.80
N VAL A 137 27.63 1.10 -11.20
CA VAL A 137 26.35 0.39 -11.04
C VAL A 137 25.26 1.08 -11.86
N GLU A 138 24.81 0.35 -12.87
CA GLU A 138 23.66 0.59 -13.73
C GLU A 138 22.36 0.78 -12.92
N LEU A 139 21.30 1.24 -13.61
CA LEU A 139 19.95 1.46 -13.09
C LEU A 139 19.40 0.21 -12.37
N GLU A 140 19.71 0.08 -11.08
CA GLU A 140 19.32 -1.06 -10.25
C GLU A 140 17.80 -1.17 -10.11
N SER A 141 17.31 -2.37 -10.37
CA SER A 141 16.05 -2.91 -9.87
C SER A 141 15.77 -2.38 -8.46
N ILE A 142 14.58 -1.78 -8.27
CA ILE A 142 14.12 -1.33 -6.95
C ILE A 142 13.99 -2.57 -6.06
N GLU A 143 15.03 -2.87 -5.27
CA GLU A 143 14.95 -3.88 -4.23
C GLU A 143 14.04 -3.34 -3.12
N ILE A 144 12.87 -3.95 -2.98
CA ILE A 144 11.89 -3.58 -1.96
C ILE A 144 12.51 -3.85 -0.59
N VAL A 145 12.71 -2.79 0.19
CA VAL A 145 13.23 -2.89 1.55
C VAL A 145 12.12 -3.38 2.49
N ASN A 146 12.35 -4.51 3.16
CA ASN A 146 11.39 -5.13 4.08
C ASN A 146 11.91 -5.14 5.53
N SER A 147 12.60 -4.08 5.95
CA SER A 147 13.00 -3.95 7.35
C SER A 147 11.76 -3.90 8.26
N LYS A 148 11.89 -4.37 9.50
CA LYS A 148 10.79 -4.40 10.48
C LYS A 148 10.12 -3.03 10.61
N ASN A 149 10.91 -1.97 10.68
CA ASN A 149 10.43 -0.59 10.78
C ASN A 149 9.60 -0.17 9.56
N VAL A 150 10.02 -0.55 8.35
CA VAL A 150 9.28 -0.28 7.11
C VAL A 150 7.93 -1.01 7.11
N ILE A 151 7.91 -2.28 7.52
CA ILE A 151 6.69 -3.08 7.60
C ILE A 151 5.71 -2.46 8.60
N GLU A 152 6.19 -2.09 9.79
CA GLU A 152 5.36 -1.45 10.84
C GLU A 152 4.77 -0.11 10.36
N LYS A 153 5.57 0.73 9.69
CA LYS A 153 5.09 1.99 9.11
C LYS A 153 4.08 1.77 7.98
N LYS A 154 4.28 0.78 7.10
CA LYS A 154 3.29 0.38 6.08
C LYS A 154 1.97 -0.06 6.72
N GLN A 155 2.03 -0.87 7.77
CA GLN A 155 0.85 -1.31 8.51
C GLN A 155 0.12 -0.12 9.16
N HIS A 156 0.86 0.84 9.72
CA HIS A 156 0.29 2.06 10.28
C HIS A 156 -0.42 2.90 9.21
N LEU A 157 0.23 3.18 8.08
CA LEU A 157 -0.38 3.89 6.95
C LEU A 157 -1.64 3.19 6.44
N PHE A 158 -1.62 1.86 6.32
CA PHE A 158 -2.78 1.09 5.92
C PHE A 158 -3.93 1.18 6.94
N LYS A 159 -3.61 1.08 8.23
CA LYS A 159 -4.60 1.24 9.31
C LYS A 159 -5.24 2.62 9.30
N ASP A 160 -4.46 3.67 9.02
CA ASP A 160 -4.97 5.04 8.92
C ASP A 160 -5.84 5.27 7.69
N LEU A 161 -5.51 4.64 6.57
CA LEU A 161 -6.33 4.63 5.36
C LEU A 161 -7.68 3.93 5.62
N ILE A 162 -7.65 2.70 6.14
CA ILE A 162 -8.84 1.88 6.39
C ILE A 162 -9.73 2.48 7.47
N SER A 163 -9.14 3.09 8.51
CA SER A 163 -9.89 3.82 9.53
C SER A 163 -10.37 5.22 9.08
N MET A 164 -10.10 5.60 7.82
CA MET A 164 -10.49 6.88 7.23
C MET A 164 -9.96 8.12 7.98
N LYS A 165 -8.87 7.95 8.73
CA LYS A 165 -8.21 9.04 9.45
C LYS A 165 -7.41 9.94 8.52
N MET A 166 -6.70 9.33 7.56
CA MET A 166 -5.88 10.06 6.60
C MET A 166 -6.66 10.58 5.38
N ILE A 167 -7.58 9.78 4.84
CA ILE A 167 -8.37 10.18 3.66
C ILE A 167 -9.84 9.90 3.93
N LYS A 168 -10.64 10.97 4.04
CA LYS A 168 -12.08 10.88 4.27
C LYS A 168 -12.80 10.72 2.93
N PRO A 169 -13.65 9.69 2.76
CA PRO A 169 -14.45 9.55 1.55
C PRO A 169 -15.35 10.77 1.32
N THR A 170 -15.33 11.31 0.11
CA THR A 170 -16.23 12.42 -0.25
C THR A 170 -17.70 11.97 -0.24
N LYS A 171 -18.61 12.89 0.11
CA LYS A 171 -20.07 12.62 0.08
C LYS A 171 -20.62 12.50 -1.35
N VAL A 172 -19.92 13.11 -2.31
CA VAL A 172 -20.24 13.10 -3.74
C VAL A 172 -19.02 12.59 -4.50
N CYS A 173 -19.22 11.68 -5.44
CA CYS A 173 -18.14 11.16 -6.26
C CYS A 173 -17.59 12.24 -7.18
N THR A 174 -16.27 12.46 -7.15
CA THR A 174 -15.56 13.42 -8.01
C THR A 174 -15.54 13.03 -9.49
N HIS A 175 -15.86 11.78 -9.82
CA HIS A 175 -15.83 11.27 -11.19
C HIS A 175 -17.21 11.19 -11.86
N CYS A 176 -18.25 10.77 -11.13
CA CYS A 176 -19.60 10.58 -11.70
C CYS A 176 -20.69 11.44 -11.03
N ASN A 177 -20.32 12.32 -10.10
CA ASN A 177 -21.24 13.17 -9.32
C ASN A 177 -22.36 12.44 -8.56
N SER A 178 -22.33 11.11 -8.51
CA SER A 178 -23.28 10.34 -7.73
C SER A 178 -23.05 10.57 -6.24
N ARG A 179 -24.12 10.81 -5.49
CA ARG A 179 -24.07 10.87 -4.02
C ARG A 179 -23.74 9.49 -3.47
N LYS A 180 -22.88 9.46 -2.46
CA LYS A 180 -22.60 8.26 -1.70
C LYS A 180 -23.89 7.75 -1.06
N ARG A 181 -24.35 6.57 -1.48
CA ARG A 181 -25.45 5.87 -0.83
C ARG A 181 -24.96 5.37 0.53
N GLY A 182 -25.78 5.51 1.57
CA GLY A 182 -25.48 4.96 2.88
C GLY A 182 -25.36 3.43 2.79
N LEU A 183 -24.35 2.89 3.47
CA LEU A 183 -24.22 1.46 3.81
C LEU A 183 -24.45 1.32 5.31
#